data_AF-A0A4Q9KRX8-F1
#
_entry.id   AF-A0A4Q9KRX8-F1
#
_cell.length_a   1.000
_cell.length_b   1.000
_cell.length_c   1.000
_cell.angle_alpha   90.00
_cell.angle_beta   90.00
_cell.angle_gamma   90.00
#
_symmetry.space_group_name_H-M   'P 1'
#
loop_
_entity.id
_entity.type
_entity.pdbx_description
1 polymer ?
#
loop_
_entity_poly.entity_id
_entity_poly.type
_entity_poly.pdbx_seq_one_letter_code
_entity_poly.pdbx_strand_id
1 'polypeptide(L)'
;MFRSINKKDIFSSLKRINLEKEKIIEKYKSSVKDNTYEQLFEFEIEFPENKKVLNLTKKYALHNYIRKSDSKELEKLLYKNLHLDEFSLFLLIEKIIDSKRYILAIKLLHFTKNNHMSSVKYYELKRRIYKMYFQKEKNTI
;
A
#
# COMPACT_ATOMS: atom_id res chain seq x y z
N MET A 1 14.23 15.68 -44.10
CA MET A 1 14.79 16.84 -43.37
C MET A 1 14.79 16.54 -41.87
N PHE A 2 15.96 16.48 -41.23
CA PHE A 2 16.04 16.44 -39.77
C PHE A 2 15.78 17.85 -39.22
N ARG A 3 14.79 18.00 -38.34
CA ARG A 3 14.61 19.25 -37.59
C ARG A 3 15.66 19.30 -36.48
N SER A 4 16.37 20.42 -36.37
CA SER A 4 17.32 20.65 -35.28
C SER A 4 16.60 20.54 -33.94
N ILE A 5 17.07 19.63 -33.08
CA ILE A 5 16.56 19.49 -31.72
C ILE A 5 16.86 20.80 -30.98
N ASN A 6 15.80 21.52 -30.60
CA ASN A 6 15.92 22.76 -29.86
C ASN A 6 16.30 22.43 -28.41
N LYS A 7 17.61 22.34 -28.14
CA LYS A 7 18.14 21.85 -26.85
C LYS A 7 17.56 22.62 -25.65
N LYS A 8 17.30 23.92 -25.79
CA LYS A 8 16.74 24.78 -24.73
C LYS A 8 15.36 24.31 -24.25
N ASP A 9 14.48 23.96 -25.18
CA ASP A 9 13.12 23.53 -24.86
C ASP A 9 13.13 22.19 -24.11
N ILE A 10 14.00 21.26 -24.53
CA ILE A 10 14.20 19.97 -23.85
C ILE A 10 14.71 20.16 -22.42
N PHE A 11 15.69 21.05 -22.18
CA PHE A 11 16.17 21.29 -20.83
C PHE A 11 15.08 21.89 -19.93
N SER A 12 14.24 22.76 -20.47
CA SER A 12 13.14 23.38 -19.72
C SER A 12 12.06 22.37 -19.33
N SER A 13 11.69 21.44 -20.22
CA SER A 13 10.70 20.39 -19.94
C SER A 13 11.23 19.38 -18.93
N LEU A 14 12.49 18.94 -19.08
CA LEU A 14 13.15 18.07 -18.09
C LEU A 14 13.20 18.70 -16.70
N LYS A 15 13.45 20.01 -16.61
CA LYS A 15 13.43 20.73 -15.33
C LYS A 15 12.04 20.69 -14.68
N ARG A 16 10.96 20.90 -15.46
CA ARG A 16 9.58 20.82 -14.95
C ARG A 16 9.20 19.42 -14.49
N ILE A 17 9.57 18.39 -15.25
CA ILE A 17 9.36 16.98 -14.89
C ILE A 17 10.05 16.67 -13.56
N ASN A 18 11.30 17.10 -13.39
CA ASN A 18 12.05 16.88 -12.14
C ASN A 18 11.45 17.65 -10.96
N LEU A 19 10.97 18.88 -11.15
CA LEU A 19 10.31 19.64 -10.10
C LEU A 19 9.01 18.96 -9.62
N GLU A 20 8.20 18.43 -10.53
CA GLU A 20 7.01 17.65 -10.13
C GLU A 20 7.42 16.38 -9.36
N LYS A 21 8.48 15.68 -9.80
CA LYS A 21 9.02 14.52 -9.10
C LYS A 21 9.44 14.86 -7.66
N GLU A 22 10.11 15.99 -7.47
CA GLU A 22 10.51 16.47 -6.13
C GLU A 22 9.29 16.74 -5.25
N LYS A 23 8.24 17.40 -5.78
CA LYS A 23 6.97 17.62 -5.07
C LYS A 23 6.31 16.32 -4.61
N ILE A 24 6.32 15.28 -5.47
CA ILE A 24 5.79 13.95 -5.10
C ILE A 24 6.58 13.37 -3.91
N ILE A 25 7.91 13.48 -3.94
CA ILE A 25 8.79 12.98 -2.87
C ILE A 25 8.58 13.76 -1.57
N GLU A 26 8.42 15.08 -1.64
CA GLU A 26 8.12 15.93 -0.47
C GLU A 26 6.79 15.56 0.18
N LYS A 27 5.73 15.40 -0.63
CA LYS A 27 4.44 14.92 -0.14
C LYS A 27 4.55 13.55 0.52
N TYR A 28 5.37 12.65 -0.01
CA TYR A 28 5.63 11.37 0.65
C TYR A 28 6.31 11.53 2.01
N LYS A 29 7.31 12.41 2.12
CA LYS A 29 7.98 12.67 3.40
C LYS A 29 7.02 13.25 4.44
N SER A 30 6.15 14.20 4.06
CA SER A 30 5.13 14.74 4.96
C SER A 30 4.12 13.67 5.37
N SER A 31 3.63 12.87 4.42
CA SER A 31 2.68 11.78 4.69
C SER A 31 3.23 10.77 5.71
N VAL A 32 4.51 10.40 5.61
CA VAL A 32 5.16 9.48 6.55
C VAL A 32 5.36 10.11 7.93
N LYS A 33 5.63 11.41 7.98
CA LYS A 33 5.81 12.17 9.22
C LYS A 33 4.48 12.31 9.98
N ASP A 34 3.43 12.69 9.27
CA ASP A 34 2.12 12.99 9.84
C ASP A 34 1.22 11.75 9.96
N ASN A 35 1.70 10.60 9.49
CA ASN A 35 0.96 9.34 9.40
C ASN A 35 -0.37 9.49 8.65
N THR A 36 -0.32 10.17 7.51
CA THR A 36 -1.45 10.32 6.57
C THR A 36 -1.03 9.80 5.20
N TYR A 37 -1.99 9.47 4.33
CA TYR A 37 -1.67 9.01 2.96
C TYR A 37 -2.62 9.54 1.90
N GLU A 38 -3.78 10.05 2.29
CA GLU A 38 -4.89 10.49 1.43
C GLU A 38 -4.43 11.57 0.43
N GLN A 39 -3.62 12.53 0.88
CA GLN A 39 -3.11 13.63 0.07
C GLN A 39 -2.23 13.17 -1.12
N LEU A 40 -1.62 11.98 -1.04
CA LEU A 40 -0.89 11.40 -2.16
C LEU A 40 -1.86 10.79 -3.18
N PHE A 41 -2.96 10.21 -2.73
CA PHE A 41 -3.97 9.59 -3.60
C PHE A 41 -4.68 10.62 -4.46
N GLU A 42 -4.92 11.81 -3.91
CA GLU A 42 -5.49 12.99 -4.57
C GLU A 42 -4.49 13.75 -5.46
N PHE A 43 -3.21 13.39 -5.46
CA PHE A 43 -2.22 14.10 -6.28
C PHE A 43 -2.39 13.78 -7.77
N GLU A 44 -2.69 14.82 -8.55
CA GLU A 44 -2.76 14.78 -10.01
C GLU A 44 -1.38 15.03 -10.61
N ILE A 45 -1.01 14.23 -11.61
CA ILE A 45 0.24 14.41 -12.37
C ILE A 45 -0.03 15.19 -13.64
N GLU A 46 0.81 16.18 -13.91
CA GLU A 46 0.91 16.86 -15.20
C GLU A 46 1.76 16.03 -16.18
N PHE A 47 2.83 15.39 -15.69
CA PHE A 47 3.79 14.68 -16.53
C PHE A 47 3.70 13.15 -16.39
N PRO A 48 3.37 12.41 -17.47
CA PRO A 48 3.26 10.95 -17.46
C PRO A 48 4.52 10.20 -17.00
N GLU A 49 5.69 10.79 -17.22
CA GLU A 49 7.01 10.25 -16.82
C GLU A 49 7.09 9.99 -15.31
N ASN A 50 6.37 10.79 -14.51
CA ASN A 50 6.37 10.68 -13.05
C ASN A 50 5.34 9.69 -12.51
N LYS A 51 4.48 9.10 -13.36
CA LYS A 51 3.43 8.16 -12.94
C LYS A 51 3.97 6.97 -12.15
N LYS A 52 5.12 6.42 -12.56
CA LYS A 52 5.75 5.29 -11.86
C LYS A 52 6.22 5.70 -10.46
N VAL A 53 6.77 6.90 -10.31
CA VAL A 53 7.24 7.44 -9.02
C VAL A 53 6.04 7.68 -8.09
N LEU A 54 4.96 8.26 -8.61
CA LEU A 54 3.73 8.46 -7.84
C LEU A 54 3.15 7.12 -7.35
N ASN A 55 3.07 6.10 -8.21
CA ASN A 55 2.52 4.80 -7.81
C ASN A 55 3.37 4.12 -6.72
N LEU A 56 4.70 4.20 -6.83
CA LEU A 56 5.60 3.68 -5.80
C LEU A 56 5.45 4.43 -4.47
N THR A 57 5.39 5.77 -4.51
CA THR A 57 5.21 6.58 -3.30
C THR A 57 3.87 6.33 -2.62
N LYS A 58 2.76 6.20 -3.38
CA LYS A 58 1.46 5.76 -2.86
C LYS A 58 1.56 4.41 -2.14
N LYS A 59 2.20 3.43 -2.76
CA LYS A 59 2.40 2.09 -2.18
C LYS A 59 3.18 2.14 -0.86
N TYR A 60 4.32 2.84 -0.83
CA TYR A 60 5.14 2.94 0.38
C TYR A 60 4.47 3.75 1.50
N ALA A 61 3.77 4.84 1.15
CA ALA A 61 3.01 5.62 2.12
C ALA A 61 1.94 4.78 2.79
N LEU A 62 1.17 4.04 1.99
CA LEU A 62 0.11 3.16 2.48
C LEU A 62 0.65 2.04 3.37
N HIS A 63 1.74 1.41 2.97
CA HIS A 63 2.42 0.40 3.79
C HIS A 63 2.89 0.98 5.14
N ASN A 64 3.49 2.17 5.13
CA ASN A 64 3.95 2.83 6.35
C ASN A 64 2.78 3.20 7.27
N TYR A 65 1.68 3.68 6.70
CA TYR A 65 0.45 3.95 7.43
C TYR A 65 -0.05 2.67 8.11
N ILE A 66 -0.22 1.56 7.36
CA ILE A 66 -0.69 0.29 7.93
C ILE A 66 0.22 -0.22 9.05
N ARG A 67 1.55 -0.03 8.90
CA ARG A 67 2.53 -0.45 9.90
C ARG A 67 2.38 0.34 11.21
N LYS A 68 2.15 1.65 11.13
CA LYS A 68 2.08 2.55 12.29
C LYS A 68 0.70 2.61 12.94
N SER A 69 -0.37 2.43 12.17
CA SER A 69 -1.73 2.59 12.66
C SER A 69 -2.22 1.40 13.49
N ASP A 70 -3.17 1.70 14.38
CA ASP A 70 -3.83 0.73 15.24
C ASP A 70 -4.92 -0.06 14.50
N SER A 71 -5.19 -1.28 14.99
CA SER A 71 -6.13 -2.22 14.37
C SER A 71 -7.55 -1.67 14.15
N LYS A 72 -8.01 -0.72 14.98
CA LYS A 72 -9.31 -0.06 14.82
C LYS A 72 -9.37 0.89 13.61
N GLU A 73 -8.28 1.59 13.31
CA GLU A 73 -8.24 2.51 12.17
C GLU A 73 -8.09 1.76 10.84
N LEU A 74 -7.42 0.62 10.88
CA LEU A 74 -7.22 -0.24 9.71
C LEU A 74 -8.53 -0.79 9.13
N GLU A 75 -9.59 -0.92 9.93
CA GLU A 75 -10.90 -1.30 9.41
C GLU A 75 -11.52 -0.23 8.52
N LYS A 76 -11.42 1.04 8.91
CA LYS A 76 -11.91 2.14 8.08
C LYS A 76 -11.20 2.15 6.73
N LEU A 77 -9.93 1.74 6.73
CA LEU A 77 -9.11 1.63 5.52
C LEU A 77 -9.58 0.49 4.60
N LEU A 78 -10.00 -0.66 5.15
CA LEU A 78 -10.60 -1.76 4.37
C LEU A 78 -11.85 -1.33 3.61
N TYR A 79 -12.71 -0.52 4.24
CA TYR A 79 -13.93 -0.03 3.61
C TYR A 79 -13.68 1.02 2.53
N LYS A 80 -12.61 1.81 2.66
CA LYS A 80 -12.26 2.88 1.71
C LYS A 80 -11.40 2.41 0.54
N ASN A 81 -10.50 1.45 0.76
CA ASN A 81 -9.48 1.07 -0.21
C ASN A 81 -9.51 -0.44 -0.48
N LEU A 82 -10.42 -0.88 -1.35
CA LEU A 82 -10.53 -2.27 -1.79
C LEU A 82 -9.39 -2.72 -2.73
N HIS A 83 -8.58 -1.78 -3.25
CA HIS A 83 -7.50 -2.03 -4.21
C HIS A 83 -6.11 -1.95 -3.56
N LEU A 84 -5.92 -2.64 -2.42
CA LEU A 84 -4.59 -2.79 -1.83
C LEU A 84 -3.73 -3.71 -2.71
N ASP A 85 -2.46 -3.37 -2.85
CA ASP A 85 -1.49 -4.28 -3.44
C ASP A 85 -1.19 -5.45 -2.48
N GLU A 86 -0.73 -6.58 -3.03
CA GLU A 86 -0.51 -7.84 -2.28
C GLU A 86 0.31 -7.63 -0.99
N PHE A 87 1.34 -6.79 -1.05
CA PHE A 87 2.23 -6.56 0.08
C PHE A 87 1.53 -5.82 1.23
N SER A 88 0.83 -4.74 0.92
CA SER A 88 0.06 -3.95 1.90
C SER A 88 -1.09 -4.78 2.49
N LEU A 89 -1.72 -5.63 1.67
CA LEU A 89 -2.82 -6.50 2.09
C LEU A 89 -2.37 -7.58 3.08
N PHE A 90 -1.21 -8.21 2.86
CA PHE A 90 -0.69 -9.19 3.82
C PHE A 90 -0.27 -8.58 5.15
N LEU A 91 0.37 -7.39 5.13
CA LEU A 91 0.70 -6.68 6.38
C LEU A 91 -0.57 -6.35 7.17
N LEU A 92 -1.63 -5.94 6.48
CA LEU A 92 -2.92 -5.68 7.09
C LEU A 92 -3.52 -6.95 7.72
N ILE A 93 -3.46 -8.08 7.02
CA ILE A 93 -3.90 -9.37 7.56
C ILE A 93 -3.09 -9.75 8.80
N GLU A 94 -1.76 -9.55 8.81
CA GLU A 94 -0.93 -9.78 10.01
C GLU A 94 -1.40 -8.97 11.21
N LYS A 95 -1.62 -7.67 11.04
CA LYS A 95 -2.15 -6.79 12.09
C LYS A 95 -3.51 -7.25 12.62
N ILE A 96 -4.38 -7.74 11.74
CA ILE A 96 -5.71 -8.24 12.12
C ILE A 96 -5.58 -9.55 12.91
N ILE A 97 -4.66 -10.43 12.53
CA ILE A 97 -4.33 -11.65 13.29
C ILE A 97 -3.81 -11.28 14.68
N ASP A 98 -2.89 -10.32 14.77
CA ASP A 98 -2.32 -9.84 16.05
C ASP A 98 -3.41 -9.27 16.96
N SER A 99 -4.42 -8.61 16.38
CA SER A 99 -5.61 -8.13 17.09
C SER A 99 -6.61 -9.23 17.48
N LYS A 100 -6.29 -10.51 17.22
CA LYS A 100 -7.12 -11.70 17.51
C LYS A 100 -8.45 -11.74 16.76
N ARG A 101 -8.58 -11.02 15.65
CA ARG A 101 -9.80 -10.93 14.84
C ARG A 101 -9.80 -11.94 13.71
N TYR A 102 -9.77 -13.21 14.07
CA TYR A 102 -9.47 -14.30 13.14
C TYR A 102 -10.50 -14.47 12.02
N ILE A 103 -11.79 -14.27 12.28
CA ILE A 103 -12.84 -14.36 11.25
C ILE A 103 -12.59 -13.34 10.13
N LEU A 104 -12.22 -12.11 10.49
CA LEU A 104 -11.91 -11.06 9.52
C LEU A 104 -10.63 -11.41 8.73
N ALA A 105 -9.59 -11.90 9.41
CA ALA A 105 -8.36 -12.34 8.75
C ALA A 105 -8.61 -13.48 7.74
N ILE A 106 -9.48 -14.44 8.06
CA ILE A 106 -9.86 -15.53 7.14
C ILE A 106 -10.59 -14.97 5.91
N LYS A 107 -11.54 -14.05 6.11
CA LYS A 107 -12.25 -13.39 4.99
C LYS A 107 -11.29 -12.66 4.06
N LEU A 108 -10.31 -11.94 4.61
CA LEU A 108 -9.30 -11.24 3.83
C LEU A 108 -8.35 -12.18 3.10
N LEU A 109 -7.95 -13.31 3.71
CA LEU A 109 -7.19 -14.34 3.01
C LEU A 109 -8.00 -14.99 1.87
N HIS A 110 -9.29 -15.23 2.07
CA HIS A 110 -10.14 -15.72 0.98
C HIS A 110 -10.19 -14.71 -0.18
N PHE A 111 -10.28 -13.42 0.14
CA PHE A 111 -10.19 -12.35 -0.85
C PHE A 111 -8.84 -12.35 -1.59
N THR A 112 -7.71 -12.52 -0.89
CA THR A 112 -6.39 -12.60 -1.56
C THR A 112 -6.32 -13.79 -2.51
N LYS A 113 -6.87 -14.95 -2.10
CA LYS A 113 -6.94 -16.16 -2.93
C LYS A 113 -7.74 -15.93 -4.20
N ASN A 114 -8.92 -15.30 -4.08
CA ASN A 114 -9.80 -15.02 -5.23
C ASN A 114 -9.15 -14.06 -6.24
N ASN A 115 -8.28 -13.16 -5.78
CA ASN A 115 -7.50 -12.26 -6.63
C ASN A 115 -6.17 -12.86 -7.10
N HIS A 116 -5.98 -14.18 -7.01
CA HIS A 116 -4.76 -14.89 -7.40
C HIS A 116 -3.48 -14.46 -6.66
N MET A 117 -3.60 -13.84 -5.49
CA MET A 117 -2.49 -13.44 -4.62
C MET A 117 -2.15 -14.56 -3.63
N SER A 118 -1.79 -15.74 -4.15
CA SER A 118 -1.50 -16.95 -3.35
C SER A 118 0.00 -17.23 -3.27
N SER A 119 0.77 -16.33 -2.67
CA SER A 119 2.22 -16.49 -2.47
C SER A 119 2.57 -17.30 -1.21
N VAL A 120 3.87 -17.54 -0.96
CA VAL A 120 4.35 -18.21 0.27
C VAL A 120 3.77 -17.55 1.53
N LYS A 121 3.71 -16.21 1.52
CA LYS A 121 3.19 -15.42 2.63
C LYS A 121 1.73 -15.76 2.97
N TYR A 122 0.91 -15.99 1.95
CA TYR A 122 -0.48 -16.43 2.13
C TYR A 122 -0.55 -17.72 2.96
N TYR A 123 0.25 -18.73 2.62
CA TYR A 123 0.24 -20.02 3.31
C TYR A 123 0.78 -19.92 4.74
N GLU A 124 1.78 -19.07 4.98
CA GLU A 124 2.26 -18.75 6.33
C GLU A 124 1.16 -18.13 7.20
N LEU A 125 0.46 -17.12 6.69
CA LEU A 125 -0.63 -16.44 7.40
C LEU A 125 -1.79 -17.39 7.66
N LYS A 126 -2.17 -18.20 6.67
CA LYS A 126 -3.17 -19.25 6.84
C LYS A 126 -2.78 -20.18 7.98
N ARG A 127 -1.57 -20.76 7.96
CA ARG A 127 -1.08 -21.65 9.03
C ARG A 127 -1.08 -20.97 10.40
N ARG A 128 -0.67 -19.70 10.45
CA ARG A 128 -0.66 -18.88 11.68
C ARG A 128 -2.06 -18.73 12.27
N ILE A 129 -3.06 -18.41 11.45
CA ILE A 129 -4.46 -18.34 11.88
C ILE A 129 -4.93 -19.69 12.42
N TYR A 130 -4.69 -20.79 11.69
CA TYR A 130 -5.12 -22.11 12.14
C TYR A 130 -4.52 -22.47 13.51
N LYS A 131 -3.22 -22.20 13.69
CA LYS A 131 -2.53 -22.44 14.97
C LYS A 131 -3.15 -21.61 16.09
N MET A 132 -3.36 -20.31 15.89
CA MET A 132 -3.83 -19.41 16.95
C MET A 132 -5.34 -19.55 17.25
N TYR A 133 -6.15 -19.87 16.25
CA TYR A 133 -7.60 -20.02 16.37
C TYR A 133 -7.98 -21.40 16.94
N PHE A 134 -7.47 -22.49 16.37
CA PHE A 134 -7.91 -23.85 16.72
C PHE A 134 -7.09 -24.52 17.84
N GLN A 135 -5.90 -24.02 18.21
CA GLN A 135 -5.25 -24.52 19.44
C GLN A 135 -5.96 -24.05 20.72
N LYS A 136 -6.74 -22.96 20.66
CA LYS A 136 -7.53 -22.49 21.81
C LYS A 136 -8.68 -23.44 22.15
N GLU A 137 -9.34 -24.02 21.15
CA GLU A 137 -10.48 -24.93 21.37
C GLU A 137 -10.07 -26.22 22.09
N LYS A 138 -8.80 -26.63 22.01
CA LYS A 138 -8.27 -27.81 22.71
C LYS A 138 -7.92 -27.59 24.19
N ASN A 139 -7.81 -26.34 24.65
CA ASN A 139 -7.44 -26.03 26.05
C ASN A 139 -8.64 -25.59 26.91
N THR A 140 -9.85 -25.66 26.37
CA THR A 140 -11.11 -25.31 27.05
C THR A 140 -12.02 -26.52 27.32
N ILE A 141 -11.45 -27.73 27.31
CA ILE A 141 -12.15 -28.97 27.67
C ILE A 141 -11.49 -29.55 28.92
#